data_AF-A0A4V2VRN6-F1
#
_entry.id   AF-A0A4V2VRN6-F1
#
_cell.length_a   1.000
_cell.length_b   1.000
_cell.length_c   1.000
_cell.angle_alpha   90.00
_cell.angle_beta   90.00
_cell.angle_gamma   90.00
#
_symmetry.space_group_name_H-M   'P 1'
#
loop_
_entity.id
_entity.type
_entity.pdbx_description
1 polymer ?
#
loop_
_entity_poly.entity_id
_entity_poly.type
_entity_poly.pdbx_seq_one_letter_code
_entity_poly.pdbx_strand_id
1 'polypeptide(L)'
;MRLPLILTVAALLASCATPFADQPWVKLYDEQYLRSEQKWPMTLPQVQQALFAHEAKCGSAPQFSIDPEQPNIAHVWYAPESSPGLSNTVLLEIARLQSESLRVQAYAHLGVQESEIQRVKNMILSPEVCE
;
A
#
# COMPACT_ATOMS: atom_id res chain seq x y z
N MET A 1 -20.57 59.30 12.98
CA MET A 1 -21.14 58.00 12.55
C MET A 1 -20.12 57.34 11.62
N ARG A 2 -19.29 56.43 12.14
CA ARG A 2 -18.35 55.61 11.35
C ARG A 2 -18.27 54.23 12.00
N LEU A 3 -18.83 53.26 11.31
CA LEU A 3 -18.96 51.85 11.68
C LEU A 3 -17.64 51.13 11.36
N PRO A 4 -16.91 50.53 12.32
CA PRO A 4 -15.80 49.66 11.95
C PRO A 4 -16.35 48.28 11.54
N LEU A 5 -16.10 47.97 10.28
CA LEU A 5 -16.23 46.69 9.61
C LEU A 5 -15.43 45.63 10.39
N ILE A 6 -16.12 44.79 11.18
CA ILE A 6 -15.50 43.65 11.86
C ILE A 6 -15.27 42.55 10.81
N LEU A 7 -14.00 42.32 10.49
CA LEU A 7 -13.50 41.28 9.59
C LEU A 7 -13.89 39.89 10.12
N THR A 8 -14.76 39.21 9.39
CA THR A 8 -15.16 37.81 9.58
C THR A 8 -14.05 36.85 9.16
N VAL A 9 -13.12 36.55 10.06
CA VAL A 9 -12.13 35.46 9.90
C VAL A 9 -12.67 34.21 10.59
N ALA A 10 -13.62 33.52 9.96
CA ALA A 10 -14.18 32.27 10.49
C ALA A 10 -14.53 31.25 9.39
N ALA A 11 -13.81 31.26 8.25
CA ALA A 11 -14.16 30.47 7.08
C ALA A 11 -13.02 29.60 6.51
N LEU A 12 -12.03 29.20 7.32
CA LEU A 12 -10.90 28.38 6.84
C LEU A 12 -10.69 27.04 7.58
N LEU A 13 -11.65 26.59 8.39
CA LEU A 13 -11.54 25.28 9.08
C LEU A 13 -12.33 24.14 8.40
N ALA A 14 -12.85 24.35 7.19
CA ALA A 14 -13.54 23.31 6.43
C ALA A 14 -12.65 22.72 5.32
N SER A 15 -11.57 22.05 5.71
CA SER A 15 -10.70 21.22 4.86
C SER A 15 -9.74 20.48 5.80
N CYS A 16 -9.53 19.17 5.84
CA CYS A 16 -9.90 18.04 5.01
C CYS A 16 -10.31 16.90 5.95
N ALA A 17 -11.61 16.65 6.10
CA ALA A 17 -12.06 15.32 6.48
C ALA A 17 -12.47 14.64 5.17
N THR A 18 -11.49 14.24 4.36
CA THR A 18 -11.74 13.22 3.35
C THR A 18 -12.09 11.98 4.14
N PRO A 19 -13.35 11.48 4.10
CA PRO A 19 -13.59 10.16 4.62
C PRO A 19 -12.67 9.23 3.81
N PHE A 20 -11.82 8.48 4.50
CA PHE A 20 -11.30 7.22 3.98
C PHE A 20 -12.52 6.29 3.82
N ALA A 21 -13.36 6.61 2.83
CA ALA A 21 -14.56 5.89 2.48
C ALA A 21 -14.09 4.54 1.93
N ASP A 22 -14.44 3.48 2.64
CA ASP A 22 -14.36 2.08 2.24
C ASP A 22 -13.18 1.75 1.33
N GLN A 23 -12.01 1.49 1.92
CA GLN A 23 -10.84 0.98 1.21
C GLN A 23 -11.25 -0.18 0.29
N PRO A 24 -11.37 0.00 -1.05
CA PRO A 24 -11.94 -1.01 -1.92
C PRO A 24 -11.12 -2.31 -1.90
N TRP A 25 -9.81 -2.21 -1.60
CA TRP A 25 -8.89 -3.34 -1.46
C TRP A 25 -9.19 -4.26 -0.29
N VAL A 26 -10.02 -3.89 0.69
CA VAL A 26 -10.47 -4.83 1.74
C VAL A 26 -11.17 -6.05 1.12
N LYS A 27 -11.81 -5.89 -0.04
CA LYS A 27 -12.41 -7.01 -0.79
C LYS A 27 -11.39 -7.98 -1.39
N LEU A 28 -10.12 -7.59 -1.51
CA LEU A 28 -9.07 -8.46 -2.05
C LEU A 28 -8.59 -9.50 -1.04
N TYR A 29 -8.84 -9.36 0.27
CA TYR A 29 -8.42 -10.36 1.27
C TYR A 29 -9.18 -11.70 1.16
N ASP A 30 -10.21 -11.79 0.32
CA ASP A 30 -10.90 -13.04 0.08
C ASP A 30 -9.97 -14.06 -0.60
N GLU A 31 -10.01 -15.30 -0.13
CA GLU A 31 -9.21 -16.41 -0.66
C GLU A 31 -9.37 -16.59 -2.18
N GLN A 32 -10.53 -16.22 -2.76
CA GLN A 32 -10.75 -16.27 -4.20
C GLN A 32 -9.79 -15.38 -5.02
N TYR A 33 -9.23 -14.35 -4.37
CA TYR A 33 -8.27 -13.42 -4.96
C TYR A 33 -6.81 -13.73 -4.58
N LEU A 34 -6.56 -14.74 -3.75
CA LEU A 34 -5.21 -15.21 -3.48
C LEU A 34 -4.58 -15.78 -4.76
N ARG A 35 -3.42 -15.27 -5.14
CA ARG A 35 -2.70 -15.69 -6.35
C ARG A 35 -1.40 -16.41 -6.03
N SER A 36 -0.74 -16.03 -4.95
CA SER A 36 0.48 -16.71 -4.52
C SER A 36 0.74 -16.53 -3.03
N GLU A 37 1.45 -17.50 -2.46
CA GLU A 37 1.99 -17.44 -1.11
C GLU A 37 3.47 -17.84 -1.15
N GLN A 38 4.32 -17.05 -0.50
CA GLN A 38 5.77 -17.27 -0.45
C GLN A 38 6.32 -16.95 0.94
N LYS A 39 7.48 -17.53 1.26
CA LYS A 39 8.27 -17.12 2.42
C LYS A 39 9.42 -16.25 1.98
N TRP A 40 9.61 -15.12 2.65
CA TRP A 40 10.75 -14.24 2.40
C TRP A 40 11.74 -14.27 3.58
N PRO A 41 13.04 -14.44 3.31
CA PRO A 41 14.09 -14.48 4.33
C PRO A 41 14.53 -13.06 4.72
N MET A 42 13.57 -12.20 5.08
CA MET A 42 13.81 -10.82 5.52
C MET A 42 12.80 -10.44 6.60
N THR A 43 12.88 -9.21 7.10
CA THR A 43 12.03 -8.67 8.17
C THR A 43 11.14 -7.54 7.65
N LEU A 44 10.08 -7.18 8.38
CA LEU A 44 9.20 -6.05 8.00
C LEU A 44 9.97 -4.74 7.82
N PRO A 45 10.92 -4.35 8.71
CA PRO A 45 11.75 -3.17 8.47
C PRO A 45 12.56 -3.24 7.18
N GLN A 46 13.08 -4.41 6.81
CA GLN A 46 13.81 -4.59 5.55
C GLN A 46 12.90 -4.45 4.32
N VAL A 47 11.65 -4.90 4.39
CA VAL A 47 10.65 -4.66 3.33
C VAL A 47 10.41 -3.15 3.16
N GLN A 48 10.17 -2.43 4.26
CA GLN A 48 9.95 -0.99 4.22
C GLN A 48 11.18 -0.25 3.67
N GLN A 49 12.38 -0.63 4.12
CA GLN A 49 13.63 -0.07 3.61
C GLN A 49 13.82 -0.32 2.11
N ALA A 50 13.49 -1.51 1.62
CA ALA A 50 13.56 -1.84 0.20
C ALA A 50 12.62 -0.96 -0.63
N LEU A 51 11.38 -0.76 -0.16
CA LEU A 51 10.43 0.13 -0.83
C LEU A 51 10.93 1.58 -0.88
N PHE A 52 11.52 2.09 0.20
CA PHE A 52 12.14 3.42 0.18
C PHE A 52 13.35 3.50 -0.75
N ALA A 53 14.18 2.46 -0.81
CA ALA A 53 15.29 2.39 -1.74
C ALA A 53 14.80 2.38 -3.20
N HIS A 54 13.74 1.65 -3.48
CA HIS A 54 13.11 1.60 -4.80
C HIS A 54 12.50 2.96 -5.17
N GLU A 55 11.77 3.61 -4.27
CA GLU A 55 11.22 4.95 -4.50
C GLU A 55 12.33 5.97 -4.79
N ALA A 56 13.39 5.97 -3.99
CA ALA A 56 14.54 6.86 -4.19
C ALA A 56 15.24 6.61 -5.54
N LYS A 57 15.22 5.38 -6.05
CA LYS A 57 15.88 4.98 -7.30
C LYS A 57 15.00 5.20 -8.53
N CYS A 58 13.73 4.86 -8.44
CA CYS A 58 12.79 4.74 -9.57
C CYS A 58 11.72 5.84 -9.58
N GLY A 59 11.63 6.66 -8.53
CA GLY A 59 10.70 7.79 -8.43
C GLY A 59 9.29 7.42 -7.96
N SER A 60 9.02 6.14 -7.70
CA SER A 60 7.76 5.64 -7.16
C SER A 60 7.96 4.30 -6.47
N ALA A 61 7.13 3.99 -5.48
CA ALA A 61 7.04 2.67 -4.87
C ALA A 61 5.60 2.35 -4.44
N PRO A 62 5.27 1.06 -4.25
CA PRO A 62 4.05 0.65 -3.56
C PRO A 62 3.89 1.31 -2.18
N GLN A 63 2.65 1.54 -1.77
CA GLN A 63 2.35 2.05 -0.44
C GLN A 63 2.53 0.95 0.61
N PHE A 64 3.24 1.26 1.68
CA PHE A 64 3.44 0.36 2.81
C PHE A 64 2.69 0.86 4.05
N SER A 65 2.00 -0.03 4.73
CA SER A 65 1.40 0.24 6.04
C SER A 65 1.52 -0.96 6.97
N ILE A 66 1.59 -0.70 8.27
CA ILE A 66 1.47 -1.72 9.32
C ILE A 66 -0.01 -1.78 9.72
N ASP A 67 -0.53 -2.99 9.94
CA ASP A 67 -1.87 -3.17 10.51
C ASP A 67 -1.88 -2.61 11.96
N PRO A 68 -2.74 -1.63 12.27
CA PRO A 68 -2.78 -1.00 13.59
C PRO A 68 -3.25 -1.94 14.71
N GLU A 69 -4.03 -2.97 14.38
CA GLU A 69 -4.51 -3.98 15.34
C GLU A 69 -3.54 -5.16 15.45
N GLN A 70 -2.78 -5.43 14.39
CA GLN A 70 -1.84 -6.56 14.29
C GLN A 70 -0.45 -6.10 13.84
N PRO A 71 0.42 -5.61 14.74
CA PRO A 71 1.71 -5.02 14.37
C PRO A 71 2.73 -6.01 13.76
N ASN A 72 2.41 -7.31 13.78
CA ASN A 72 3.15 -8.36 13.09
C ASN A 72 2.71 -8.55 11.62
N ILE A 73 1.73 -7.77 11.15
CA ILE A 73 1.20 -7.78 9.79
C ILE A 73 1.46 -6.42 9.15
N ALA A 74 1.88 -6.44 7.89
CA ALA A 74 2.02 -5.28 7.04
C ALA A 74 1.30 -5.50 5.71
N HIS A 75 0.92 -4.40 5.08
CA HIS A 75 0.28 -4.38 3.78
C HIS A 75 1.12 -3.57 2.81
N VAL A 76 1.31 -4.13 1.62
CA VAL A 76 1.89 -3.43 0.48
C VAL A 76 0.82 -3.33 -0.60
N TRP A 77 0.45 -2.10 -0.94
CA TRP A 77 -0.57 -1.83 -1.93
C TRP A 77 0.03 -1.14 -3.14
N TYR A 78 -0.21 -1.72 -4.32
CA TYR A 78 0.23 -1.16 -5.58
C TYR A 78 -0.94 -1.00 -6.54
N ALA A 79 -1.01 0.20 -7.11
CA ALA A 79 -1.97 0.64 -8.08
C ALA A 79 -1.24 1.45 -9.16
N PRO A 80 -1.23 0.99 -10.42
CA PRO A 80 -0.51 1.68 -11.49
C PRO A 80 -1.21 2.97 -11.95
N GLU A 81 -2.50 3.13 -11.65
CA GLU A 81 -3.32 4.26 -12.10
C GLU A 81 -3.71 5.20 -10.96
N SER A 82 -3.88 6.48 -11.26
CA SER A 82 -4.32 7.51 -10.31
C SER A 82 -5.76 7.33 -9.81
N SER A 83 -6.55 6.47 -10.46
CA SER A 83 -7.88 6.04 -10.00
C SER A 83 -7.96 4.51 -10.00
N PRO A 84 -7.39 3.86 -8.97
CA PRO A 84 -7.29 2.41 -8.96
C PRO A 84 -8.65 1.74 -8.76
N GLY A 85 -8.92 0.78 -9.64
CA GLY A 85 -9.99 -0.19 -9.46
C GLY A 85 -9.45 -1.49 -8.86
N LEU A 86 -10.35 -2.40 -8.49
CA LEU A 86 -9.96 -3.76 -8.08
C LEU A 86 -9.21 -4.52 -9.18
N SER A 87 -9.53 -4.23 -10.45
CA SER A 87 -9.03 -4.95 -11.62
C SER A 87 -7.54 -4.74 -11.93
N ASN A 88 -6.90 -3.72 -11.34
CA ASN A 88 -5.50 -3.37 -11.56
C ASN A 88 -4.71 -3.18 -10.26
N THR A 89 -5.28 -3.60 -9.13
CA THR A 89 -4.63 -3.48 -7.82
C THR A 89 -3.95 -4.80 -7.45
N VAL A 90 -2.72 -4.70 -6.96
CA VAL A 90 -2.01 -5.79 -6.28
C VAL A 90 -1.87 -5.45 -4.81
N LEU A 91 -2.23 -6.40 -3.96
CA LEU A 91 -2.09 -6.30 -2.51
C LEU A 91 -1.18 -7.43 -2.02
N LEU A 92 -0.14 -7.10 -1.26
CA LEU A 92 0.63 -8.08 -0.51
C LEU A 92 0.29 -7.95 0.97
N GLU A 93 -0.19 -9.03 1.57
CA GLU A 93 -0.21 -9.20 3.02
C GLU A 93 1.09 -9.86 3.46
N ILE A 94 1.77 -9.25 4.42
CA ILE A 94 3.09 -9.67 4.89
C ILE A 94 2.99 -9.91 6.39
N ALA A 95 3.00 -11.17 6.80
CA ALA A 95 2.92 -11.57 8.20
C ALA A 95 4.28 -12.09 8.71
N ARG A 96 4.76 -11.57 9.84
CA ARG A 96 5.94 -12.12 10.52
C ARG A 96 5.63 -13.50 11.10
N LEU A 97 6.47 -14.48 10.77
CA LEU A 97 6.46 -15.81 11.36
C LEU A 97 7.38 -15.85 12.59
N GLN A 98 7.19 -16.85 13.46
CA GLN A 98 8.03 -17.04 14.66
C GLN A 98 9.52 -17.25 14.34
N SER A 99 9.84 -17.69 13.13
CA SER A 99 11.21 -17.94 12.65
C SER A 99 11.92 -16.69 12.09
N GLU A 100 11.44 -15.48 12.36
CA GLU A 100 11.94 -14.21 11.80
C GLU A 100 11.82 -14.06 10.27
N SER A 101 11.25 -15.06 9.58
CA SER A 101 10.87 -14.98 8.17
C SER A 101 9.48 -14.38 8.00
N LEU A 102 9.19 -13.83 6.83
CA LEU A 102 7.85 -13.35 6.49
C LEU A 102 7.09 -14.40 5.69
N ARG A 103 5.79 -14.53 5.94
CA ARG A 103 4.83 -15.11 5.00
C ARG A 103 4.24 -13.98 4.19
N VAL A 104 4.31 -14.09 2.87
CA VAL A 104 3.81 -13.08 1.93
C VAL A 104 2.73 -13.71 1.07
N GLN A 105 1.52 -13.18 1.20
CA GLN A 105 0.38 -13.57 0.39
C GLN A 105 0.07 -12.44 -0.58
N ALA A 106 0.00 -12.75 -1.87
CA ALA A 106 -0.34 -11.79 -2.91
C ALA A 106 -1.79 -12.00 -3.35
N TYR A 107 -2.58 -10.93 -3.26
CA TYR A 107 -3.97 -10.88 -3.66
C TYR A 107 -4.14 -9.95 -4.86
N ALA A 108 -4.91 -10.41 -5.84
CA ALA A 108 -5.24 -9.62 -7.02
C ALA A 108 -6.53 -10.12 -7.70
N HIS A 109 -7.27 -9.22 -8.33
CA HIS A 109 -8.44 -9.60 -9.13
C HIS A 109 -8.04 -10.53 -10.31
N LEU A 110 -8.98 -11.33 -10.82
CA LEU A 110 -8.74 -12.31 -11.90
C LEU A 110 -8.19 -11.70 -13.20
N GLY A 111 -8.36 -10.38 -13.40
CA GLY A 111 -7.86 -9.68 -14.57
C GLY A 111 -6.39 -9.25 -14.48
N VAL A 112 -5.78 -9.33 -13.29
CA VAL A 112 -4.38 -8.98 -13.06
C VAL A 112 -3.48 -10.10 -13.55
N GLN A 113 -2.47 -9.77 -14.36
CA GLN A 113 -1.50 -10.73 -14.86
C GLN A 113 -0.48 -11.10 -13.77
N GLU A 114 -0.02 -12.35 -13.75
CA GLU A 114 1.00 -12.81 -12.81
C GLU A 114 2.30 -12.00 -12.88
N SER A 115 2.65 -11.50 -14.07
CA SER A 115 3.80 -10.61 -14.27
C SER A 115 3.71 -9.32 -13.46
N GLU A 116 2.49 -8.81 -13.23
CA GLU A 116 2.26 -7.60 -12.43
C GLU A 116 2.49 -7.88 -10.95
N ILE A 117 2.04 -9.04 -10.47
CA ILE A 117 2.31 -9.49 -9.10
C ILE A 117 3.81 -9.65 -8.89
N GLN A 118 4.50 -10.28 -9.85
CA GLN A 118 5.94 -10.47 -9.77
C GLN A 118 6.70 -9.14 -9.83
N ARG A 119 6.25 -8.18 -10.65
CA ARG A 119 6.77 -6.81 -10.69
C ARG A 119 6.71 -6.15 -9.31
N VAL A 120 5.56 -6.20 -8.64
CA VAL A 120 5.42 -5.62 -7.28
C VAL A 120 6.33 -6.31 -6.26
N LYS A 121 6.47 -7.64 -6.33
CA LYS A 121 7.43 -8.36 -5.48
C LYS A 121 8.88 -7.97 -5.77
N ASN A 122 9.24 -7.77 -7.04
CA ASN A 122 10.58 -7.38 -7.46
C ASN A 122 10.96 -5.97 -6.97
N MET A 123 9.99 -5.05 -6.84
CA MET A 123 10.23 -3.73 -6.21
C MET A 123 10.74 -3.85 -4.76
N ILE A 124 10.49 -4.98 -4.09
CA ILE A 124 10.98 -5.27 -2.73
C ILE A 124 12.23 -6.16 -2.76
N LEU A 125 12.23 -7.21 -3.59
CA LEU A 125 13.30 -8.21 -3.62
C LEU A 125 14.54 -7.73 -4.41
N SER A 126 14.39 -6.73 -5.27
CA SER A 126 15.43 -6.16 -6.14
C SER A 126 15.19 -4.65 -6.32
N PRO A 127 15.26 -3.86 -5.23
CA PRO A 127 14.81 -2.47 -5.20
C PRO A 127 15.55 -1.54 -6.18
N GLU A 128 16.73 -1.93 -6.64
CA GLU A 128 17.53 -1.19 -7.62
C GLU A 128 17.03 -1.27 -9.07
N VAL A 129 16.11 -2.19 -9.37
CA VAL A 129 15.60 -2.43 -10.73
C VAL A 129 14.30 -1.66 -10.94
N CYS A 130 14.26 -0.79 -11.96
CA CYS A 130 13.09 0.00 -12.36
C CYS A 130 12.47 -0.61 -13.62
N GLU A 131 11.64 -1.64 -13.47
CA GLU A 131 10.90 -2.27 -14.59
C GLU A 131 9.54 -1.62 -14.81
#